data_AF-A0A6L9QD05-F1
#
_entry.id   AF-A0A6L9QD05-F1
#
_cell.length_a   1.000
_cell.length_b   1.000
_cell.length_c   1.000
_cell.angle_alpha   90.00
_cell.angle_beta   90.00
_cell.angle_gamma   90.00
#
_symmetry.space_group_name_H-M   'P 1'
#
loop_
_entity.id
_entity.type
_entity.pdbx_description
1 polymer ?
#
loop_
_entity_poly.entity_id
_entity_poly.type
_entity_poly.pdbx_seq_one_letter_code
_entity_poly.pdbx_strand_id
1 'polypeptide(L)'
;MPSPSREARRRRRAAVFGASPASPGPAEARPPLCAVSGIVLDASPHLLVLAAGGTEVRLAMSGDTRVWHGGRGGLAALRPGRPVIVRRGERGVAERVWVDIGRVAGTVLACGRDTVEVDMGAHRGRARVVIPPHALGRILVRHPRLEPGYLIDVICVGSPDGPRAVRPGTSQPGYRADDLAAPEATAPVPEVLRGTATWFGDAGGEAPDGAAYPAVDSEGAAGGCADAPSGCVPFPYLSLGSEITVHNECGGRAATVPVVECGCAAARFCDRCVECGASPRGRIVELTPAAFAGLGGDLEAGCFNASVRPDLPVEGP
;
A
#
# COMPACT_ATOMS: atom_id res chain seq x y z
N MET A 1 23.04 13.66 -1.84
CA MET A 1 23.14 13.61 -3.32
C MET A 1 21.73 13.49 -3.88
N PRO A 2 21.37 14.20 -4.96
CA PRO A 2 20.03 14.08 -5.54
C PRO A 2 19.87 12.71 -6.19
N SER A 3 18.83 11.98 -5.81
CA SER A 3 18.47 10.70 -6.40
C SER A 3 18.19 10.88 -7.90
N PRO A 4 18.78 10.05 -8.79
CA PRO A 4 18.53 10.17 -10.22
C PRO A 4 17.05 9.95 -10.53
N SER A 5 16.50 10.70 -11.48
CA SER A 5 15.10 10.56 -11.90
C SER A 5 14.81 9.15 -12.42
N ARG A 6 13.56 8.71 -12.26
CA ARG A 6 13.09 7.37 -12.69
C ARG A 6 13.48 7.06 -14.14
N GLU A 7 13.35 8.03 -15.04
CA GLU A 7 13.76 7.91 -16.44
C GLU A 7 15.27 7.75 -16.63
N ALA A 8 16.09 8.44 -15.84
CA ALA A 8 17.55 8.31 -15.89
C ALA A 8 17.99 6.93 -15.41
N ARG A 9 17.35 6.40 -14.36
CA ARG A 9 17.61 5.05 -13.84
C ARG A 9 17.19 3.98 -14.85
N ARG A 10 16.01 4.13 -15.45
CA ARG A 10 15.53 3.25 -16.54
C ARG A 10 16.48 3.24 -17.73
N ARG A 11 16.93 4.42 -18.19
CA ARG A 11 17.90 4.55 -19.29
C ARG A 11 19.23 3.88 -18.97
N ARG A 12 19.76 4.07 -17.75
CA ARG A 12 21.02 3.42 -17.32
C ARG A 12 20.88 1.91 -17.23
N ARG A 13 19.79 1.41 -16.65
CA ARG A 13 19.51 -0.04 -16.58
C ARG A 13 19.42 -0.65 -17.98
N ALA A 14 18.69 0.00 -18.90
CA ALA A 14 18.59 -0.45 -20.29
C ALA A 14 19.94 -0.43 -21.02
N ALA A 15 20.81 0.53 -20.69
CA ALA A 15 22.15 0.61 -21.28
C ALA A 15 23.11 -0.49 -20.78
N VAL A 16 22.91 -0.99 -19.54
CA VAL A 16 23.77 -2.02 -18.92
C VAL A 16 23.27 -3.44 -19.20
N PHE A 17 21.97 -3.68 -19.07
CA PHE A 17 21.37 -5.01 -19.15
C PHE A 17 20.58 -5.25 -20.45
N GLY A 18 20.56 -4.29 -21.37
CA GLY A 18 19.63 -4.27 -22.49
C GLY A 18 18.23 -3.80 -22.06
N ALA A 19 17.42 -3.41 -23.04
CA ALA A 19 16.00 -3.15 -22.77
C ALA A 19 15.33 -4.47 -22.40
N SER A 20 14.81 -4.58 -21.17
CA SER A 20 13.95 -5.71 -20.82
C SER A 20 12.81 -5.72 -21.85
N PRO A 21 12.59 -6.84 -22.58
CA PRO A 21 11.45 -6.91 -23.47
C PRO A 21 10.21 -6.59 -22.63
N ALA A 22 9.28 -5.80 -23.18
CA ALA A 22 8.02 -5.53 -22.53
C ALA A 22 7.37 -6.89 -22.26
N SER A 23 7.56 -7.39 -21.03
CA SER A 23 7.12 -8.72 -20.69
C SER A 23 5.61 -8.69 -20.83
N PRO A 24 5.02 -9.56 -21.66
CA PRO A 24 3.59 -9.56 -21.82
C PRO A 24 2.99 -9.70 -20.43
N GLY A 25 2.30 -8.65 -19.96
CA GLY A 25 1.27 -8.85 -18.95
C GLY A 25 0.29 -9.88 -19.53
N PRO A 26 -0.55 -10.53 -18.70
CA PRO A 26 -1.67 -11.26 -19.27
C PRO A 26 -2.34 -10.33 -20.28
N ALA A 27 -2.44 -10.76 -21.55
CA ALA A 27 -2.78 -9.91 -22.70
C ALA A 27 -4.16 -9.23 -22.61
N GLU A 28 -4.87 -9.46 -21.50
CA GLU A 28 -6.21 -9.01 -21.16
C GLU A 28 -6.25 -8.06 -19.94
N ALA A 29 -5.10 -7.71 -19.33
CA ALA A 29 -5.10 -6.84 -18.17
C ALA A 29 -5.59 -5.43 -18.52
N ARG A 30 -6.59 -4.94 -17.78
CA ARG A 30 -7.10 -3.58 -17.94
C ARG A 30 -6.05 -2.57 -17.45
N PRO A 31 -5.93 -1.40 -18.11
CA PRO A 31 -5.02 -0.35 -17.65
C PRO A 31 -5.44 0.17 -16.26
N PRO A 32 -4.50 0.76 -15.50
CA PRO A 32 -4.84 1.39 -14.23
C PRO A 32 -5.76 2.58 -14.45
N LEU A 33 -6.62 2.85 -13.46
CA LEU A 33 -7.38 4.09 -13.36
C LEU A 33 -6.46 5.23 -12.95
N CYS A 34 -6.89 6.46 -13.25
CA CYS A 34 -6.21 7.65 -12.75
C CYS A 34 -6.59 7.87 -11.28
N ALA A 35 -5.59 7.78 -10.40
CA ALA A 35 -5.70 8.19 -9.00
C ALA A 35 -4.79 9.39 -8.74
N VAL A 36 -5.25 10.33 -7.90
CA VAL A 36 -4.54 11.56 -7.59
C VAL A 36 -4.51 11.75 -6.08
N SER A 37 -3.33 11.93 -5.52
CA SER A 37 -3.12 12.39 -4.15
C SER A 37 -3.00 13.91 -4.13
N GLY A 38 -3.60 14.59 -3.17
CA GLY A 38 -3.46 16.03 -3.03
C GLY A 38 -4.18 16.62 -1.83
N ILE A 39 -4.06 17.93 -1.67
CA ILE A 39 -4.74 18.69 -0.62
C ILE A 39 -5.96 19.40 -1.21
N VAL A 40 -7.10 19.33 -0.54
CA VAL A 40 -8.31 20.06 -0.98
C VAL A 40 -8.05 21.56 -0.93
N LEU A 41 -8.33 22.25 -2.03
CA LEU A 41 -8.33 23.71 -2.13
C LEU A 41 -9.75 24.27 -2.06
N ASP A 42 -10.69 23.62 -2.75
CA ASP A 42 -12.11 23.96 -2.75
C ASP A 42 -12.96 22.74 -3.14
N ALA A 43 -14.22 22.71 -2.71
CA ALA A 43 -15.16 21.63 -3.03
C ALA A 43 -16.61 22.11 -3.11
N SER A 44 -17.28 21.70 -4.19
CA SER A 44 -18.72 21.88 -4.43
C SER A 44 -19.35 20.54 -4.86
N PRO A 45 -20.69 20.45 -4.97
CA PRO A 45 -21.34 19.21 -5.43
C PRO A 45 -20.89 18.71 -6.81
N HIS A 46 -20.30 19.57 -7.64
CA HIS A 46 -19.93 19.27 -9.04
C HIS A 46 -18.44 19.41 -9.34
N LEU A 47 -17.65 19.95 -8.41
CA LEU A 47 -16.25 20.26 -8.65
C LEU A 47 -15.44 20.08 -7.35
N LEU A 48 -14.33 19.36 -7.45
CA LEU A 48 -13.30 19.26 -6.43
C LEU A 48 -12.00 19.84 -7.00
N VAL A 49 -11.38 20.75 -6.25
CA VAL A 49 -10.12 21.39 -6.61
C VAL A 49 -9.05 20.95 -5.62
N LEU A 50 -7.94 20.43 -6.13
CA LEU A 50 -6.83 19.90 -5.34
C LEU A 50 -5.52 20.61 -5.67
N ALA A 51 -4.65 20.79 -4.68
CA ALA A 51 -3.23 20.98 -4.90
C ALA A 51 -2.56 19.60 -4.95
N ALA A 52 -2.04 19.21 -6.12
CA ALA A 52 -1.39 17.93 -6.35
C ALA A 52 -0.10 18.12 -7.15
N GLY A 53 1.03 17.63 -6.63
CA GLY A 53 2.32 17.72 -7.31
C GLY A 53 2.76 19.15 -7.65
N GLY A 54 2.41 20.14 -6.80
CA GLY A 54 2.70 21.56 -7.04
C GLY A 54 1.80 22.23 -8.08
N THR A 55 0.75 21.55 -8.57
CA THR A 55 -0.20 22.09 -9.55
C THR A 55 -1.63 22.03 -9.03
N GLU A 56 -2.48 22.91 -9.55
CA GLU A 56 -3.92 22.85 -9.29
C GLU A 56 -4.58 21.81 -10.21
N VAL A 57 -5.30 20.87 -9.63
CA VAL A 57 -6.05 19.83 -10.34
C VAL A 57 -7.53 20.00 -10.09
N ARG A 58 -8.31 20.13 -11.16
CA ARG A 58 -9.77 20.27 -11.12
C ARG A 58 -10.45 18.98 -11.54
N LEU A 59 -11.38 18.50 -10.72
CA LEU A 59 -12.03 17.21 -10.86
C LEU A 59 -13.54 17.41 -10.86
N ALA A 60 -14.22 16.97 -11.93
CA ALA A 60 -15.67 16.92 -11.93
C ALA A 60 -16.18 15.91 -10.89
N MET A 61 -17.24 16.26 -10.17
CA MET A 61 -17.98 15.39 -9.26
C MET A 61 -19.41 15.16 -9.79
N SER A 62 -19.99 14.03 -9.41
CA SER A 62 -21.40 13.72 -9.68
C SER A 62 -22.09 13.26 -8.39
N GLY A 63 -23.41 13.05 -8.46
CA GLY A 63 -24.16 12.44 -7.34
C GLY A 63 -23.70 11.02 -6.98
N ASP A 64 -22.96 10.35 -7.87
CA ASP A 64 -22.40 9.02 -7.65
C ASP A 64 -21.01 9.06 -6.99
N THR A 65 -20.38 10.23 -6.87
CA THR A 65 -19.07 10.37 -6.22
C THR A 65 -19.18 9.98 -4.76
N ARG A 66 -18.47 8.93 -4.35
CA ARG A 66 -18.49 8.45 -2.96
C ARG A 66 -17.33 9.05 -2.18
N VAL A 67 -17.67 9.78 -1.12
CA VAL A 67 -16.70 10.35 -0.19
C VAL A 67 -16.61 9.45 1.04
N TRP A 68 -15.38 9.12 1.42
CA TRP A 68 -15.07 8.37 2.62
C TRP A 68 -14.33 9.26 3.62
N HIS A 69 -14.77 9.22 4.88
CA HIS A 69 -14.08 9.84 6.00
C HIS A 69 -14.41 9.03 7.27
N GLY A 70 -13.66 7.95 7.50
CA GLY A 70 -13.89 7.02 8.62
C GLY A 70 -15.16 6.17 8.50
N GLY A 71 -15.72 6.10 7.29
CA GLY A 71 -17.03 5.57 6.99
C GLY A 71 -17.69 6.39 5.89
N ARG A 72 -19.02 6.36 5.81
CA ARG A 72 -19.77 7.14 4.82
C ARG A 72 -19.60 8.64 5.08
N GLY A 73 -18.89 9.31 4.19
CA GLY A 73 -18.70 10.76 4.20
C GLY A 73 -19.58 11.47 3.17
N GLY A 74 -19.42 12.78 3.10
CA GLY A 74 -20.07 13.64 2.11
C GLY A 74 -19.29 14.92 1.87
N LEU A 75 -19.86 15.86 1.14
CA LEU A 75 -19.20 17.12 0.76
C LEU A 75 -18.62 17.90 1.96
N ALA A 76 -19.29 17.85 3.12
CA ALA A 76 -18.82 18.50 4.35
C ALA A 76 -17.47 17.99 4.88
N ALA A 77 -17.02 16.80 4.43
CA ALA A 77 -15.70 16.27 4.74
C ALA A 77 -14.61 16.85 3.82
N LEU A 78 -14.95 17.34 2.63
CA LEU A 78 -14.02 17.91 1.65
C LEU A 78 -13.71 19.38 1.97
N ARG A 79 -13.13 19.60 3.16
CA ARG A 79 -12.75 20.95 3.60
C ARG A 79 -11.37 21.32 3.06
N PRO A 80 -11.14 22.60 2.70
CA PRO A 80 -9.82 23.07 2.33
C PRO A 80 -8.75 22.72 3.37
N GLY A 81 -7.55 22.39 2.89
CA GLY A 81 -6.40 21.97 3.71
C GLY A 81 -6.36 20.49 4.07
N ARG A 82 -7.39 19.70 3.73
CA ARG A 82 -7.41 18.26 4.05
C ARG A 82 -6.75 17.43 2.96
N PRO A 83 -5.86 16.48 3.31
CA PRO A 83 -5.34 15.52 2.36
C PRO A 83 -6.41 14.54 1.86
N VAL A 84 -6.37 14.24 0.57
CA VAL A 84 -7.27 13.30 -0.09
C VAL A 84 -6.55 12.43 -1.11
N ILE A 85 -7.07 11.22 -1.27
CA ILE A 85 -6.83 10.39 -2.45
C ILE A 85 -8.11 10.35 -3.28
N VAL A 86 -8.01 10.66 -4.57
CA VAL A 86 -9.15 10.62 -5.49
C VAL A 86 -8.90 9.61 -6.60
N ARG A 87 -9.78 8.62 -6.73
CA ARG A 87 -9.82 7.73 -7.90
C ARG A 87 -10.85 8.24 -8.89
N ARG A 88 -10.43 8.47 -10.12
CA ARG A 88 -11.30 8.82 -11.24
C ARG A 88 -11.88 7.55 -11.85
N GLY A 89 -13.15 7.60 -12.21
CA GLY A 89 -13.78 6.59 -13.05
C GLY A 89 -13.35 6.73 -14.50
N GLU A 90 -13.83 5.82 -15.36
CA GLU A 90 -13.43 5.77 -16.78
C GLU A 90 -13.84 7.01 -17.59
N ARG A 91 -14.85 7.75 -17.12
CA ARG A 91 -15.30 9.02 -17.71
C ARG A 91 -14.51 10.24 -17.21
N GLY A 92 -13.46 10.04 -16.41
CA GLY A 92 -12.64 11.12 -15.85
C GLY A 92 -13.27 11.87 -14.66
N VAL A 93 -14.49 11.53 -14.26
CA VAL A 93 -15.19 12.05 -13.08
C VAL A 93 -14.64 11.38 -11.81
N ALA A 94 -14.57 12.13 -10.70
CA ALA A 94 -14.23 11.57 -9.40
C ALA A 94 -15.24 10.49 -8.98
N GLU A 95 -14.79 9.25 -8.86
CA GLU A 95 -15.65 8.11 -8.48
C GLU A 95 -15.57 7.87 -6.97
N ARG A 96 -14.35 7.87 -6.42
CA ARG A 96 -14.07 7.67 -5.00
C ARG A 96 -13.14 8.75 -4.48
N VAL A 97 -13.44 9.29 -3.31
CA VAL A 97 -12.58 10.25 -2.60
C VAL A 97 -12.41 9.76 -1.17
N TRP A 98 -11.17 9.49 -0.76
CA TRP A 98 -10.84 9.14 0.63
C TRP A 98 -10.15 10.32 1.29
N VAL A 99 -10.76 10.84 2.36
CA VAL A 99 -10.29 12.01 3.09
C VAL A 99 -9.55 11.58 4.34
N ASP A 100 -8.34 12.10 4.52
CA ASP A 100 -7.44 11.82 5.65
C ASP A 100 -7.23 10.32 5.90
N ILE A 101 -7.38 9.49 4.87
CA ILE A 101 -7.22 8.04 5.04
C ILE A 101 -5.76 7.71 5.32
N GLY A 102 -5.54 6.84 6.29
CA GLY A 102 -4.22 6.33 6.64
C GLY A 102 -4.29 4.85 7.00
N ARG A 103 -3.14 4.20 7.04
CA ARG A 103 -3.03 2.82 7.51
C ARG A 103 -1.89 2.71 8.51
N VAL A 104 -2.16 2.02 9.60
CA VAL A 104 -1.12 1.64 10.56
C VAL A 104 -1.04 0.13 10.60
N ALA A 105 0.09 -0.41 10.14
CA ALA A 105 0.38 -1.83 10.14
C ALA A 105 1.78 -2.07 10.73
N GLY A 106 1.87 -2.95 11.71
CA GLY A 106 3.14 -3.21 12.40
C GLY A 106 3.01 -4.05 13.66
N THR A 107 4.04 -4.02 14.50
CA THR A 107 4.11 -4.76 15.76
C THR A 107 3.60 -3.89 16.90
N VAL A 108 2.69 -4.41 17.72
CA VAL A 108 2.24 -3.76 18.94
C VAL A 108 3.41 -3.67 19.92
N LEU A 109 3.72 -2.47 20.39
CA LEU A 109 4.73 -2.20 21.41
C LEU A 109 4.10 -2.10 22.80
N ALA A 110 2.95 -1.43 22.88
CA ALA A 110 2.21 -1.21 24.12
C ALA A 110 0.72 -1.02 23.82
N CYS A 111 -0.13 -1.42 24.76
CA CYS A 111 -1.57 -1.16 24.72
C CYS A 111 -1.97 -0.39 25.99
N GLY A 112 -2.52 0.80 25.79
CA GLY A 112 -3.21 1.58 26.81
C GLY A 112 -4.70 1.26 26.86
N ARG A 113 -5.49 2.14 27.49
CA ARG A 113 -6.95 1.98 27.60
C ARG A 113 -7.66 2.07 26.25
N ASP A 114 -7.26 3.03 25.45
CA ASP A 114 -7.85 3.40 24.15
C ASP A 114 -6.78 3.73 23.10
N THR A 115 -5.52 3.45 23.41
CA THR A 115 -4.38 3.73 22.53
C THR A 115 -3.51 2.50 22.37
N VAL A 116 -2.93 2.33 21.19
CA VAL A 116 -1.98 1.26 20.87
C VAL A 116 -0.75 1.90 20.24
N GLU A 117 0.42 1.61 20.80
CA GLU A 117 1.70 1.99 20.21
C GLU A 117 2.15 0.89 19.25
N VAL A 118 2.49 1.27 18.03
CA VAL A 118 2.82 0.35 16.94
C VAL A 118 4.17 0.72 16.35
N ASP A 119 5.06 -0.26 16.22
CA ASP A 119 6.27 -0.18 15.41
C ASP A 119 5.96 -0.60 13.97
N MET A 120 6.02 0.36 13.05
CA MET A 120 5.76 0.16 11.63
C MET A 120 7.04 -0.18 10.85
N GLY A 121 8.15 -0.48 11.55
CA GLY A 121 9.44 -0.83 10.97
C GLY A 121 10.32 0.38 10.68
N ALA A 122 11.57 0.11 10.30
CA ALA A 122 12.64 1.10 10.19
C ALA A 122 12.32 2.29 9.25
N HIS A 123 11.50 2.08 8.23
CA HIS A 123 11.17 3.11 7.24
C HIS A 123 9.99 4.01 7.65
N ARG A 124 9.13 3.53 8.55
CA ARG A 124 7.87 4.21 8.91
C ARG A 124 7.83 4.63 10.38
N GLY A 125 8.78 4.17 11.18
CA GLY A 125 8.91 4.54 12.58
C GLY A 125 7.75 4.03 13.42
N ARG A 126 7.35 4.81 14.42
CA ARG A 126 6.32 4.43 15.38
C ARG A 126 5.08 5.30 15.23
N ALA A 127 3.92 4.70 15.47
CA ALA A 127 2.64 5.40 15.54
C ALA A 127 1.94 5.11 16.86
N ARG A 128 1.29 6.12 17.42
CA ARG A 128 0.34 5.95 18.53
C ARG A 128 -1.07 6.05 17.96
N VAL A 129 -1.76 4.93 17.88
CA VAL A 129 -3.10 4.83 17.31
C VAL A 129 -4.13 4.96 18.42
N VAL A 130 -5.11 5.84 18.24
CA VAL A 130 -6.30 5.90 19.10
C VAL A 130 -7.34 4.91 18.55
N ILE A 131 -7.89 4.06 19.40
CA ILE A 131 -8.99 3.15 19.10
C ILE A 131 -10.25 3.65 19.80
N PRO A 132 -11.15 4.36 19.08
CA PRO A 132 -12.39 4.83 19.67
C PRO A 132 -13.27 3.67 20.17
N PRO A 133 -14.07 3.86 21.25
CA PRO A 133 -14.92 2.81 21.80
C PRO A 133 -15.85 2.14 20.77
N HIS A 134 -16.37 2.91 19.81
CA HIS A 134 -17.26 2.40 18.76
C HIS A 134 -16.53 1.53 17.70
N ALA A 135 -15.21 1.68 17.58
CA ALA A 135 -14.39 0.90 16.65
C ALA A 135 -13.75 -0.32 17.32
N LEU A 136 -13.55 -0.28 18.65
CA LEU A 136 -12.84 -1.30 19.42
C LEU A 136 -13.39 -2.71 19.18
N GLY A 137 -14.71 -2.90 19.30
CA GLY A 137 -15.32 -4.22 19.10
C GLY A 137 -15.06 -4.78 17.69
N ARG A 138 -15.15 -3.93 16.66
CA ARG A 138 -14.85 -4.34 15.28
C ARG A 138 -13.38 -4.69 15.09
N ILE A 139 -12.48 -3.97 15.75
CA ILE A 139 -11.04 -4.24 15.70
C ILE A 139 -10.73 -5.57 16.37
N LEU A 140 -11.24 -5.81 17.58
CA LEU A 140 -10.99 -7.04 18.35
C LEU A 140 -11.49 -8.32 17.67
N VAL A 141 -12.51 -8.23 16.81
CA VAL A 141 -12.97 -9.39 16.01
C VAL A 141 -11.88 -9.89 15.06
N ARG A 142 -11.08 -9.00 14.48
CA ARG A 142 -10.01 -9.36 13.53
C ARG A 142 -8.62 -9.32 14.15
N HIS A 143 -8.46 -8.62 15.27
CA HIS A 143 -7.23 -8.44 16.03
C HIS A 143 -7.48 -8.73 17.51
N PRO A 144 -7.75 -10.00 17.87
CA PRO A 144 -8.10 -10.37 19.24
C PRO A 144 -6.94 -10.20 20.23
N ARG A 145 -5.68 -10.15 19.76
CA ARG A 145 -4.48 -10.02 20.61
C ARG A 145 -3.86 -8.63 20.47
N LEU A 146 -4.40 -7.66 21.20
CA LEU A 146 -3.81 -6.31 21.31
C LEU A 146 -2.77 -6.26 22.43
N GLU A 147 -1.70 -7.01 22.27
CA GLU A 147 -0.65 -7.17 23.28
C GLU A 147 0.76 -7.07 22.65
N PRO A 148 1.77 -6.62 23.41
CA PRO A 148 3.12 -6.43 22.89
C PRO A 148 3.69 -7.66 22.18
N GLY A 149 4.25 -7.42 20.99
CA GLY A 149 4.83 -8.44 20.11
C GLY A 149 3.86 -9.04 19.10
N TYR A 150 2.55 -8.83 19.23
CA TYR A 150 1.59 -9.23 18.18
C TYR A 150 1.48 -8.18 17.08
N LEU A 151 1.04 -8.62 15.90
CA LEU A 151 0.86 -7.74 14.75
C LEU A 151 -0.51 -7.08 14.78
N ILE A 152 -0.59 -5.84 14.31
CA ILE A 152 -1.85 -5.10 14.11
C ILE A 152 -1.86 -4.46 12.74
N ASP A 153 -3.03 -4.45 12.09
CA ASP A 153 -3.27 -3.73 10.84
C ASP A 153 -4.64 -3.07 10.84
N VAL A 154 -4.64 -1.73 10.87
CA VAL A 154 -5.85 -0.91 10.96
C VAL A 154 -5.86 0.18 9.90
N ILE A 155 -7.03 0.38 9.31
CA ILE A 155 -7.36 1.57 8.54
C ILE A 155 -7.73 2.68 9.52
N CYS A 156 -7.22 3.86 9.27
CA CYS A 156 -7.31 5.02 10.13
C CYS A 156 -7.83 6.24 9.38
N VAL A 157 -8.32 7.20 10.15
CA VAL A 157 -8.48 8.59 9.74
C VAL A 157 -7.43 9.42 10.48
N GLY A 158 -6.70 10.26 9.75
CA GLY A 158 -5.75 11.21 10.31
C GLY A 158 -6.46 12.24 11.19
N SER A 159 -5.85 12.56 12.33
CA SER A 159 -6.31 13.64 13.20
C SER A 159 -5.11 14.33 13.85
N PRO A 160 -5.27 15.58 14.38
CA PRO A 160 -4.18 16.29 15.03
C PRO A 160 -3.55 15.52 16.20
N ASP A 161 -4.33 14.69 16.89
CA ASP A 161 -3.86 13.88 18.04
C ASP A 161 -3.23 12.54 17.61
N GLY A 162 -3.10 12.31 16.30
CA GLY A 162 -2.64 11.04 15.71
C GLY A 162 -3.74 10.27 14.98
N PRO A 163 -3.39 9.11 14.39
CA PRO A 163 -4.33 8.29 13.62
C PRO A 163 -5.41 7.68 14.53
N ARG A 164 -6.67 7.78 14.09
CA ARG A 164 -7.83 7.17 14.75
C ARG A 164 -8.28 5.95 13.96
N ALA A 165 -8.19 4.77 14.57
CA ALA A 165 -8.58 3.51 13.92
C ALA A 165 -10.09 3.46 13.67
N VAL A 166 -10.49 2.99 12.50
CA VAL A 166 -11.91 2.90 12.09
C VAL A 166 -12.34 1.47 11.75
N ARG A 167 -11.41 0.65 11.24
CA ARG A 167 -11.63 -0.76 10.95
C ARG A 167 -10.31 -1.52 10.80
N PRO A 168 -10.32 -2.86 10.95
CA PRO A 168 -9.23 -3.72 10.50
C PRO A 168 -8.92 -3.53 9.02
N GLY A 169 -7.63 -3.51 8.68
CA GLY A 169 -7.14 -3.58 7.30
C GLY A 169 -7.09 -5.01 6.76
N THR A 170 -6.75 -5.97 7.63
CA THR A 170 -6.79 -7.42 7.34
C THR A 170 -7.12 -8.22 8.62
N SER A 171 -6.90 -9.54 8.60
CA SER A 171 -6.98 -10.38 9.80
C SER A 171 -5.62 -10.52 10.46
N GLN A 172 -5.58 -10.48 11.79
CA GLN A 172 -4.37 -10.67 12.59
C GLN A 172 -3.81 -12.09 12.40
N PRO A 173 -2.52 -12.24 12.06
CA PRO A 173 -1.85 -13.52 12.10
C PRO A 173 -1.84 -14.10 13.53
N GLY A 174 -1.98 -15.42 13.66
CA GLY A 174 -2.10 -16.11 14.97
C GLY A 174 -0.80 -16.25 15.78
N TYR A 175 0.28 -15.63 15.32
CA TYR A 175 1.65 -15.72 15.84
C TYR A 175 2.20 -14.32 16.19
N ARG A 176 3.26 -14.27 16.99
CA ARG A 176 3.97 -13.02 17.34
C ARG A 176 4.90 -12.60 16.20
N ALA A 177 5.25 -11.33 16.10
CA ALA A 177 6.09 -10.81 15.01
C ALA A 177 7.47 -11.50 14.89
N ASP A 178 7.98 -12.07 15.99
CA ASP A 178 9.25 -12.79 16.11
C ASP A 178 9.11 -14.33 15.95
N ASP A 179 7.89 -14.85 15.84
CA ASP A 179 7.57 -16.29 15.72
C ASP A 179 7.05 -16.64 14.31
N LEU A 180 7.60 -15.97 13.29
CA LEU A 180 7.26 -16.20 11.90
C LEU A 180 7.96 -17.46 11.37
N ALA A 181 7.16 -18.43 10.91
CA ALA A 181 7.68 -19.58 10.18
C ALA A 181 8.11 -19.17 8.76
N ALA A 182 9.42 -19.00 8.58
CA ALA A 182 10.03 -18.70 7.27
C ALA A 182 10.08 -19.94 6.36
N PRO A 183 10.01 -19.78 5.03
CA PRO A 183 10.36 -20.82 4.08
C PRO A 183 11.81 -21.29 4.29
N GLU A 184 12.09 -22.52 3.87
CA GLU A 184 13.45 -23.01 3.77
C GLU A 184 14.27 -22.11 2.83
N ALA A 185 15.55 -21.88 3.15
CA ALA A 185 16.42 -21.03 2.34
C ALA A 185 16.61 -21.54 0.91
N THR A 186 16.43 -22.85 0.70
CA THR A 186 16.53 -23.52 -0.60
C THR A 186 15.19 -23.61 -1.33
N ALA A 187 14.11 -23.05 -0.79
CA ALA A 187 12.80 -23.10 -1.42
C ALA A 187 12.85 -22.39 -2.79
N PRO A 188 12.31 -23.01 -3.86
CA PRO A 188 12.32 -22.40 -5.18
C PRO A 188 11.51 -21.10 -5.17
N VAL A 189 12.11 -20.05 -5.72
CA VAL A 189 11.47 -18.75 -5.87
C VAL A 189 10.60 -18.76 -7.13
N PRO A 190 9.28 -18.51 -7.03
CA PRO A 190 8.42 -18.48 -8.21
C PRO A 190 8.65 -17.22 -9.04
N GLU A 191 8.54 -17.35 -10.36
CA GLU A 191 8.61 -16.21 -11.30
C GLU A 191 7.46 -15.21 -11.08
N VAL A 192 6.28 -15.73 -10.72
CA VAL A 192 5.09 -14.94 -10.38
C VAL A 192 4.70 -15.21 -8.93
N LEU A 193 4.84 -14.19 -8.11
CA LEU A 193 4.38 -14.20 -6.72
C LEU A 193 2.86 -14.07 -6.71
N ARG A 194 2.17 -14.84 -5.86
CA ARG A 194 0.73 -14.73 -5.65
C ARG A 194 0.44 -14.59 -4.16
N GLY A 195 -0.43 -13.68 -3.80
CA GLY A 195 -0.70 -13.36 -2.40
C GLY A 195 -1.54 -12.11 -2.24
N THR A 196 -1.27 -11.38 -1.17
CA THR A 196 -2.00 -10.14 -0.84
C THR A 196 -1.20 -8.92 -1.24
N ALA A 197 -1.85 -7.97 -1.93
CA ALA A 197 -1.39 -6.60 -2.00
C ALA A 197 -2.08 -5.75 -0.96
N THR A 198 -1.31 -4.94 -0.24
CA THR A 198 -1.79 -3.90 0.68
C THR A 198 -1.33 -2.53 0.20
N TRP A 199 -1.53 -1.50 1.01
CA TRP A 199 -1.03 -0.16 0.77
C TRP A 199 -0.42 0.42 2.04
N PHE A 200 0.51 1.35 1.91
CA PHE A 200 1.20 1.99 3.03
C PHE A 200 1.13 3.52 2.97
N GLY A 201 1.41 4.16 4.10
CA GLY A 201 1.36 5.62 4.24
C GLY A 201 -0.04 6.15 4.51
N ASP A 202 -0.27 7.39 4.09
CA ASP A 202 -1.52 8.12 4.28
C ASP A 202 -1.82 9.05 3.08
N ALA A 203 -2.99 9.70 3.13
CA ALA A 203 -3.44 10.63 2.09
C ALA A 203 -2.56 11.89 1.94
N GLY A 204 -1.73 12.23 2.94
CA GLY A 204 -0.85 13.39 2.93
C GLY A 204 0.57 13.09 2.44
N GLY A 205 0.89 11.83 2.14
CA GLY A 205 2.25 11.39 1.82
C GLY A 205 2.86 12.07 0.60
N GLU A 206 4.13 12.49 0.75
CA GLU A 206 4.99 13.03 -0.31
C GLU A 206 5.69 11.92 -1.13
N ALA A 207 5.47 10.65 -0.78
CA ALA A 207 6.15 9.53 -1.41
C ALA A 207 5.80 9.44 -2.90
N PRO A 208 6.80 9.28 -3.79
CA PRO A 208 6.53 9.06 -5.20
C PRO A 208 5.75 7.76 -5.40
N ASP A 209 4.86 7.74 -6.39
CA ASP A 209 4.07 6.55 -6.69
C ASP A 209 4.96 5.32 -6.93
N GLY A 210 4.65 4.24 -6.21
CA GLY A 210 5.49 3.06 -6.18
C GLY A 210 5.01 1.98 -5.24
N ALA A 211 5.93 1.10 -4.88
CA ALA A 211 5.71 -0.02 -3.98
C ALA A 211 6.80 -0.14 -2.91
N ALA A 212 6.41 -0.54 -1.71
CA ALA A 212 7.29 -1.18 -0.75
C ALA A 212 7.29 -2.69 -1.00
N TYR A 213 8.48 -3.27 -1.17
CA TYR A 213 8.63 -4.68 -1.52
C TYR A 213 9.26 -5.50 -0.38
N PRO A 214 8.73 -6.69 0.00
CA PRO A 214 9.15 -7.41 1.20
C PRO A 214 10.62 -7.85 1.22
N ALA A 215 11.20 -8.20 0.07
CA ALA A 215 12.58 -8.68 -0.02
C ALA A 215 13.44 -7.72 -0.85
N VAL A 216 13.86 -6.63 -0.22
CA VAL A 216 14.85 -5.71 -0.82
C VAL A 216 16.23 -6.08 -0.29
N ASP A 217 17.19 -6.27 -1.20
CA ASP A 217 18.60 -6.55 -0.88
C ASP A 217 19.13 -5.49 0.08
N SER A 218 19.69 -5.90 1.22
CA SER A 218 20.18 -5.00 2.27
C SER A 218 21.52 -4.34 1.92
N GLU A 219 22.22 -4.81 0.88
CA GLU A 219 23.55 -4.33 0.53
C GLU A 219 23.53 -2.89 -0.05
N GLY A 220 24.45 -2.07 0.46
CA GLY A 220 24.71 -0.71 -0.02
C GLY A 220 23.70 0.36 0.40
N ALA A 221 23.98 1.61 0.03
CA ALA A 221 23.21 2.80 0.45
C ALA A 221 21.80 2.92 -0.17
N ALA A 222 21.43 1.99 -1.05
CA ALA A 222 20.11 1.87 -1.67
C ALA A 222 19.43 0.53 -1.31
N GLY A 223 19.94 -0.14 -0.27
CA GLY A 223 19.45 -1.43 0.19
C GLY A 223 18.26 -1.33 1.15
N GLY A 224 17.64 -2.48 1.40
CA GLY A 224 16.60 -2.69 2.39
C GLY A 224 17.14 -2.85 3.82
N CYS A 225 16.28 -3.23 4.76
CA CYS A 225 16.71 -3.47 6.13
C CYS A 225 17.47 -4.80 6.25
N ALA A 226 18.65 -4.80 6.89
CA ALA A 226 19.43 -6.01 7.14
C ALA A 226 18.71 -7.02 8.07
N ASP A 227 17.82 -6.52 8.93
CA ASP A 227 16.99 -7.30 9.86
C ASP A 227 15.57 -7.55 9.32
N ALA A 228 15.34 -7.33 8.02
CA ALA A 228 14.07 -7.67 7.40
C ALA A 228 13.86 -9.21 7.48
N PRO A 229 12.70 -9.67 7.99
CA PRO A 229 12.40 -11.09 7.95
C PRO A 229 12.18 -11.55 6.50
N SER A 230 12.47 -12.81 6.20
CA SER A 230 12.33 -13.41 4.87
C SER A 230 10.87 -13.53 4.39
N GLY A 231 9.89 -13.33 5.27
CA GLY A 231 8.48 -13.57 4.99
C GLY A 231 8.07 -15.03 5.08
N CYS A 232 6.82 -15.34 4.76
CA CYS A 232 6.30 -16.73 4.68
C CYS A 232 6.17 -17.26 3.26
N VAL A 233 6.63 -16.50 2.26
CA VAL A 233 6.72 -16.95 0.88
C VAL A 233 8.14 -16.68 0.39
N PRO A 234 8.71 -17.55 -0.44
CA PRO A 234 10.02 -17.29 -1.03
C PRO A 234 9.91 -16.11 -2.00
N PHE A 235 10.80 -15.13 -1.84
CA PHE A 235 10.83 -13.92 -2.67
C PHE A 235 12.14 -13.85 -3.46
N PRO A 236 12.09 -13.34 -4.71
CA PRO A 236 13.30 -12.85 -5.35
C PRO A 236 13.71 -11.53 -4.68
N TYR A 237 14.99 -11.39 -4.36
CA TYR A 237 15.54 -10.13 -3.85
C TYR A 237 15.58 -9.08 -4.95
N LEU A 238 15.13 -7.87 -4.62
CA LEU A 238 15.15 -6.71 -5.52
C LEU A 238 15.94 -5.56 -4.90
N SER A 239 16.35 -4.59 -5.71
CA SER A 239 16.91 -3.34 -5.20
C SER A 239 15.86 -2.22 -5.28
N LEU A 240 16.05 -1.16 -4.50
CA LEU A 240 15.26 0.06 -4.68
C LEU A 240 15.43 0.60 -6.11
N GLY A 241 14.31 0.89 -6.76
CA GLY A 241 14.22 1.32 -8.16
C GLY A 241 14.03 0.20 -9.17
N SER A 242 14.09 -1.07 -8.77
CA SER A 242 13.61 -2.18 -9.60
C SER A 242 12.13 -1.99 -9.91
N GLU A 243 11.68 -2.48 -11.06
CA GLU A 243 10.27 -2.40 -11.46
C GLU A 243 9.58 -3.75 -11.22
N ILE A 244 8.35 -3.70 -10.73
CA ILE A 244 7.48 -4.86 -10.57
C ILE A 244 6.17 -4.61 -11.30
N THR A 245 5.64 -5.64 -11.95
CA THR A 245 4.29 -5.60 -12.53
C THR A 245 3.33 -6.20 -11.51
N VAL A 246 2.39 -5.39 -11.05
CA VAL A 246 1.37 -5.78 -10.08
C VAL A 246 0.04 -5.91 -10.81
N HIS A 247 -0.60 -7.07 -10.68
CA HIS A 247 -1.93 -7.35 -11.22
C HIS A 247 -2.91 -7.57 -10.07
N ASN A 248 -3.94 -6.74 -10.01
CA ASN A 248 -5.07 -6.92 -9.11
C ASN A 248 -5.99 -8.00 -9.67
N GLU A 249 -5.95 -9.19 -9.07
CA GLU A 249 -6.75 -10.35 -9.50
C GLU A 249 -8.25 -10.15 -9.23
N CYS A 250 -8.62 -9.30 -8.27
CA CYS A 250 -10.02 -8.99 -7.98
C CYS A 250 -10.68 -8.14 -9.06
N GLY A 251 -9.93 -7.19 -9.64
CA GLY A 251 -10.44 -6.17 -10.57
C GLY A 251 -9.91 -6.28 -12.00
N GLY A 252 -8.94 -7.16 -12.24
CA GLY A 252 -8.31 -7.42 -13.53
C GLY A 252 -7.38 -6.31 -14.04
N ARG A 253 -7.03 -5.31 -13.21
CA ARG A 253 -6.15 -4.18 -13.60
C ARG A 253 -4.70 -4.44 -13.24
N ALA A 254 -3.77 -4.01 -14.10
CA ALA A 254 -2.33 -4.16 -13.84
C ALA A 254 -1.56 -2.87 -14.10
N ALA A 255 -0.43 -2.71 -13.42
CA ALA A 255 0.50 -1.60 -13.63
C ALA A 255 1.93 -2.00 -13.26
N THR A 256 2.89 -1.42 -13.95
CA THR A 256 4.31 -1.51 -13.59
C THR A 256 4.68 -0.34 -12.69
N VAL A 257 5.12 -0.66 -11.47
CA VAL A 257 5.48 0.33 -10.44
C VAL A 257 6.92 0.11 -9.98
N PRO A 258 7.64 1.18 -9.63
CA PRO A 258 8.98 1.06 -9.07
C PRO A 258 8.90 0.64 -7.60
N VAL A 259 9.89 -0.13 -7.16
CA VAL A 259 10.15 -0.37 -5.74
C VAL A 259 10.78 0.90 -5.18
N VAL A 260 10.12 1.56 -4.24
CA VAL A 260 10.54 2.85 -3.66
C VAL A 260 10.93 2.74 -2.19
N GLU A 261 10.54 1.66 -1.52
CA GLU A 261 10.80 1.41 -0.10
C GLU A 261 11.00 -0.09 0.16
N CYS A 262 11.69 -0.46 1.24
CA CYS A 262 11.71 -1.83 1.72
C CYS A 262 10.45 -2.12 2.55
N GLY A 263 9.71 -3.16 2.17
CA GLY A 263 8.49 -3.63 2.81
C GLY A 263 8.74 -4.59 3.99
N CYS A 264 9.73 -4.31 4.84
CA CYS A 264 10.11 -5.20 5.95
C CYS A 264 8.97 -5.41 6.96
N ALA A 265 8.06 -4.42 7.09
CA ALA A 265 6.85 -4.55 7.89
C ALA A 265 5.89 -5.57 7.26
N ALA A 266 5.61 -5.47 5.95
CA ALA A 266 4.76 -6.43 5.24
C ALA A 266 5.29 -7.86 5.28
N ALA A 267 6.61 -8.05 5.24
CA ALA A 267 7.22 -9.38 5.35
C ALA A 267 6.78 -10.13 6.62
N ARG A 268 6.40 -9.43 7.70
CA ARG A 268 5.92 -10.07 8.94
C ARG A 268 4.50 -10.64 8.84
N PHE A 269 3.72 -10.24 7.83
CA PHE A 269 2.30 -10.58 7.71
C PHE A 269 2.05 -11.75 6.74
N CYS A 270 1.61 -12.87 7.31
CA CYS A 270 1.20 -14.09 6.60
C CYS A 270 -0.31 -14.31 6.62
N ASP A 271 -1.02 -13.19 6.65
CA ASP A 271 -2.45 -13.11 6.50
C ASP A 271 -2.87 -13.38 5.05
N ARG A 272 -4.18 -13.33 4.84
CA ARG A 272 -4.82 -13.46 3.54
C ARG A 272 -5.78 -12.30 3.36
N CYS A 273 -5.83 -11.78 2.14
CA CYS A 273 -6.97 -10.99 1.73
C CYS A 273 -8.16 -11.93 1.45
N VAL A 274 -9.36 -11.50 1.84
CA VAL A 274 -10.60 -12.26 1.63
C VAL A 274 -11.65 -11.43 0.87
N GLU A 275 -11.27 -10.27 0.34
CA GLU A 275 -12.20 -9.30 -0.26
C GLU A 275 -12.87 -9.85 -1.53
N CYS A 276 -12.14 -10.58 -2.37
CA CYS A 276 -12.66 -11.18 -3.60
C CYS A 276 -12.49 -12.71 -3.64
N GLY A 277 -12.36 -13.34 -2.47
CA GLY A 277 -11.91 -14.72 -2.29
C GLY A 277 -10.61 -14.77 -1.50
N ALA A 278 -10.26 -15.94 -0.97
CA ALA A 278 -9.07 -16.08 -0.13
C ALA A 278 -7.80 -16.12 -0.98
N SER A 279 -6.90 -15.14 -0.80
CA SER A 279 -5.58 -15.16 -1.42
C SER A 279 -4.71 -16.32 -0.88
N PRO A 280 -3.63 -16.71 -1.58
CA PRO A 280 -2.49 -17.33 -0.94
C PRO A 280 -1.99 -16.50 0.26
N ARG A 281 -1.33 -17.14 1.23
CA ARG A 281 -0.79 -16.44 2.41
C ARG A 281 0.37 -15.53 2.02
N GLY A 282 0.50 -14.42 2.75
CA GLY A 282 1.63 -13.51 2.64
C GLY A 282 1.29 -12.22 1.92
N ARG A 283 1.77 -11.11 2.46
CA ARG A 283 1.79 -9.82 1.76
C ARG A 283 2.98 -9.79 0.84
N ILE A 284 2.72 -9.68 -0.46
CA ILE A 284 3.76 -9.74 -1.49
C ILE A 284 4.15 -8.36 -2.03
N VAL A 285 3.36 -7.33 -1.73
CA VAL A 285 3.63 -5.93 -2.09
C VAL A 285 2.77 -5.00 -1.23
N GLU A 286 3.31 -3.84 -0.85
CA GLU A 286 2.52 -2.71 -0.36
C GLU A 286 2.64 -1.56 -1.36
N LEU A 287 1.52 -1.04 -1.84
CA LEU A 287 1.50 0.04 -2.83
C LEU A 287 1.35 1.41 -2.15
N THR A 288 1.79 2.48 -2.81
CA THR A 288 1.33 3.83 -2.41
C THR A 288 -0.19 3.94 -2.56
N PRO A 289 -0.88 4.82 -1.81
CA PRO A 289 -2.33 4.90 -1.85
C PRO A 289 -2.89 5.18 -3.25
N ALA A 290 -2.26 6.07 -4.03
CA ALA A 290 -2.65 6.34 -5.40
C ALA A 290 -2.41 5.13 -6.33
N ALA A 291 -1.28 4.43 -6.23
CA ALA A 291 -1.04 3.22 -7.02
C ALA A 291 -2.05 2.11 -6.69
N PHE A 292 -2.35 1.88 -5.40
CA PHE A 292 -3.36 0.92 -4.96
C PHE A 292 -4.75 1.26 -5.50
N ALA A 293 -5.17 2.51 -5.36
CA ALA A 293 -6.45 2.99 -5.86
C ALA A 293 -6.52 2.93 -7.40
N GLY A 294 -5.43 3.28 -8.08
CA GLY A 294 -5.32 3.19 -9.55
C GLY A 294 -5.49 1.77 -10.08
N LEU A 295 -5.01 0.76 -9.34
CA LEU A 295 -5.28 -0.65 -9.66
C LEU A 295 -6.71 -1.10 -9.33
N GLY A 296 -7.59 -0.18 -8.92
CA GLY A 296 -8.99 -0.46 -8.59
C GLY A 296 -9.22 -0.91 -7.15
N GLY A 297 -8.18 -0.94 -6.31
CA GLY A 297 -8.32 -1.22 -4.89
C GLY A 297 -9.16 -0.15 -4.17
N ASP A 298 -9.95 -0.57 -3.19
CA ASP A 298 -10.64 0.35 -2.28
C ASP A 298 -9.78 0.54 -1.01
N LEU A 299 -9.31 1.76 -0.75
CA LEU A 299 -8.37 2.01 0.35
C LEU A 299 -8.98 1.63 1.71
N GLU A 300 -10.30 1.76 1.87
CA GLU A 300 -10.98 1.38 3.11
C GLU A 300 -11.12 -0.14 3.27
N ALA A 301 -11.06 -0.92 2.18
CA ALA A 301 -11.04 -2.37 2.23
C ALA A 301 -9.65 -2.89 2.67
N GLY A 302 -8.59 -2.17 2.29
CA GLY A 302 -7.24 -2.40 2.80
C GLY A 302 -6.43 -3.46 2.05
N CYS A 303 -7.05 -4.33 1.26
CA CYS A 303 -6.30 -5.33 0.50
C CYS A 303 -7.00 -5.74 -0.81
N PHE A 304 -6.24 -6.37 -1.70
CA PHE A 304 -6.78 -7.20 -2.78
C PHE A 304 -5.86 -8.39 -3.07
N ASN A 305 -6.40 -9.42 -3.72
CA ASN A 305 -5.63 -10.56 -4.20
C ASN A 305 -4.79 -10.12 -5.38
N ALA A 306 -3.49 -10.42 -5.36
CA ALA A 306 -2.56 -9.93 -6.33
C ALA A 306 -1.64 -11.03 -6.87
N SER A 307 -1.24 -10.83 -8.12
CA SER A 307 -0.04 -11.44 -8.66
C SER A 307 1.01 -10.37 -8.94
N VAL A 308 2.26 -10.67 -8.63
CA VAL A 308 3.40 -9.76 -8.81
C VAL A 308 4.48 -10.48 -9.58
N ARG A 309 4.93 -9.86 -10.67
CA ARG A 309 6.06 -10.32 -11.47
C ARG A 309 7.15 -9.26 -11.44
N PRO A 310 8.33 -9.53 -10.86
CA PRO A 310 9.45 -8.63 -10.96
C PRO A 310 9.95 -8.56 -12.41
N ASP A 311 10.32 -7.37 -12.86
CA ASP A 311 11.02 -7.19 -14.13
C ASP A 311 12.51 -7.46 -13.91
N LEU A 312 12.88 -8.74 -13.85
CA LEU A 312 14.27 -9.16 -13.79
C LEU A 312 14.88 -9.09 -15.19
N PRO A 313 16.13 -8.61 -15.35
CA PRO A 313 16.83 -8.78 -16.62
C PRO A 313 16.94 -10.29 -16.92
N VAL A 314 16.57 -10.69 -18.13
CA VAL A 314 16.72 -12.08 -18.60
C VAL A 314 18.20 -12.40 -18.60
N GLU A 315 18.63 -13.44 -17.87
CA GLU A 315 19.98 -13.98 -18.01
C GLU A 315 20.14 -14.41 -19.47
N GLY A 316 21.09 -13.79 -20.18
CA GLY A 316 21.47 -14.21 -21.52
C GLY A 316 22.06 -15.63 -21.48
N PRO A 317 21.99 -16.36 -22.61
CA PRO A 317 22.55 -17.70 -22.73
C PRO A 317 24.07 -17.73 -22.53
#